data_AF-A0A4Q7ZLQ6-F1
#
_entry.id   AF-A0A4Q7ZLQ6-F1
#
_cell.length_a   1.000
_cell.length_b   1.000
_cell.length_c   1.000
_cell.angle_alpha   90.00
_cell.angle_beta   90.00
_cell.angle_gamma   90.00
#
_symmetry.space_group_name_H-M   'P 1'
#
loop_
_entity.id
_entity.type
_entity.pdbx_description
1 polymer ?
#
loop_
_entity_poly.entity_id
_entity_poly.type
_entity_poly.pdbx_seq_one_letter_code
_entity_poly.pdbx_strand_id
1 'polypeptide(L)'
;MHLPARPDWSCEECGQPWPCDSTRVALSGEYQGERASLLIYLAFHLADAIDDFSQPDRGPVPDLYARFLGWIPQPTIAPGGPSKESGAVLLADPDGNEFRVEGS
;
A
#
# COMPACT_ATOMS: atom_id res chain seq x y z
N MET A 1 12.54 -20.10 -3.03
CA MET A 1 11.75 -18.87 -3.33
C MET A 1 10.91 -18.56 -2.10
N HIS A 2 10.95 -17.33 -1.57
CA HIS A 2 10.33 -17.02 -0.27
C HIS A 2 8.83 -16.68 -0.37
N LEU A 3 8.01 -17.71 -0.58
CA LEU A 3 6.55 -17.64 -0.73
C LEU A 3 5.80 -17.73 0.62
N PRO A 4 4.56 -17.21 0.71
CA PRO A 4 3.72 -17.34 1.91
C PRO A 4 3.04 -18.71 2.00
N ALA A 5 3.15 -19.35 3.17
CA ALA A 5 2.41 -20.54 3.53
C ALA A 5 1.14 -20.15 4.31
N ARG A 6 -0.04 -20.53 3.82
CA ARG A 6 -1.30 -20.37 4.56
C ARG A 6 -1.53 -21.64 5.42
N PRO A 7 -2.17 -21.54 6.59
CA PRO A 7 -2.85 -20.36 7.14
C PRO A 7 -2.01 -19.45 8.04
N ASP A 8 -0.84 -19.87 8.51
CA ASP A 8 -0.05 -19.14 9.52
C ASP A 8 0.79 -17.99 8.95
N TRP A 9 0.84 -17.89 7.62
CA TRP A 9 1.61 -16.91 6.86
C TRP A 9 3.11 -17.02 7.11
N SER A 10 3.66 -18.16 7.51
CA SER A 10 5.12 -18.34 7.51
C SER A 10 5.67 -18.39 6.08
N CYS A 11 6.97 -18.17 5.94
CA CYS A 11 7.65 -18.33 4.67
C CYS A 11 7.97 -19.82 4.44
N GLU A 12 7.60 -20.36 3.28
CA GLU A 12 7.86 -21.77 2.93
C GLU A 12 9.36 -22.14 2.93
N GLU A 13 10.23 -21.16 2.65
CA GLU A 13 11.68 -21.41 2.55
C GLU A 13 12.40 -21.33 3.90
N CYS A 14 12.07 -20.35 4.74
CA CYS A 14 12.82 -20.06 5.97
C CYS A 14 12.01 -20.17 7.26
N GLY A 15 10.71 -20.46 7.17
CA GLY A 15 9.79 -20.58 8.31
C GLY A 15 9.52 -19.27 9.07
N GLN A 16 10.14 -18.16 8.69
CA GLN A 16 9.94 -16.86 9.34
C GLN A 16 8.59 -16.25 8.94
N PRO A 17 8.04 -15.32 9.74
CA PRO A 17 6.82 -14.62 9.38
C PRO A 17 6.92 -13.95 8.00
N TRP A 18 6.13 -14.40 7.03
CA TRP A 18 6.04 -13.76 5.73
C TRP A 18 5.30 -12.42 5.84
N PRO A 19 5.75 -11.32 5.18
CA PRO A 19 6.96 -11.21 4.36
C PRO A 19 8.22 -11.24 5.22
N CYS A 20 9.11 -12.21 4.95
CA CYS A 20 10.41 -12.33 5.62
C CYS A 20 11.43 -11.37 4.98
N ASP A 21 12.58 -11.16 5.62
CA ASP A 21 13.56 -10.17 5.14
C ASP A 21 14.01 -10.39 3.69
N SER A 22 14.24 -11.65 3.29
CA SER A 22 14.56 -11.99 1.90
C SER A 22 13.46 -11.58 0.92
N THR A 23 12.19 -11.81 1.27
CA THR A 23 11.04 -11.37 0.45
C THR A 23 10.96 -9.85 0.40
N ARG A 24 11.16 -9.16 1.54
CA ARG A 24 11.10 -7.70 1.59
C ARG A 24 12.16 -7.07 0.69
N VAL A 25 13.39 -7.60 0.70
CA VAL A 25 14.47 -7.16 -0.19
C VAL A 25 14.11 -7.41 -1.64
N ALA A 26 13.65 -8.61 -1.97
CA ALA A 26 13.26 -8.97 -3.35
C ALA A 26 12.13 -8.07 -3.88
N LEU A 27 11.06 -7.89 -3.11
CA LEU A 27 9.93 -7.04 -3.47
C LEU A 27 10.33 -5.56 -3.58
N SER A 28 11.23 -5.07 -2.73
CA SER A 28 11.73 -3.70 -2.82
C SER A 28 12.54 -3.46 -4.10
N GLY A 29 13.27 -4.48 -4.57
CA GLY A 29 13.99 -4.44 -5.84
C GLY A 29 13.05 -4.51 -7.04
N GLU A 30 12.12 -5.46 -7.03
CA GLU A 30 11.16 -5.67 -8.13
C GLU A 30 10.26 -4.45 -8.36
N TYR A 31 9.77 -3.84 -7.28
CA TYR A 31 8.87 -2.67 -7.34
C TYR A 31 9.62 -1.34 -7.17
N GLN A 32 10.91 -1.29 -7.49
CA GLN A 32 11.68 -0.05 -7.38
C GLN A 32 11.05 1.06 -8.25
N GLY A 33 10.70 2.19 -7.63
CA GLY A 33 10.00 3.30 -8.29
C GLY A 33 8.47 3.17 -8.32
N GLU A 34 7.93 1.96 -8.17
CA GLU A 34 6.51 1.64 -8.26
C GLU A 34 5.92 1.28 -6.88
N ARG A 35 6.13 2.16 -5.91
CA ARG A 35 5.72 1.91 -4.51
C ARG A 35 4.23 1.64 -4.35
N ALA A 36 3.37 2.32 -5.12
CA ALA A 36 1.93 2.12 -5.04
C ALA A 36 1.55 0.66 -5.38
N SER A 37 2.18 0.11 -6.41
CA SER A 37 1.98 -1.28 -6.84
C SER A 37 2.44 -2.28 -5.77
N LEU A 38 3.57 -2.03 -5.10
CA LEU A 38 4.02 -2.84 -3.96
C LEU A 38 3.01 -2.83 -2.80
N LEU A 39 2.52 -1.64 -2.45
CA LEU A 39 1.53 -1.48 -1.38
C LEU A 39 0.24 -2.22 -1.69
N ILE A 40 -0.26 -2.11 -2.92
CA ILE A 40 -1.48 -2.80 -3.38
C ILE A 40 -1.28 -4.33 -3.32
N TYR A 41 -0.16 -4.84 -3.83
CA TYR A 41 0.18 -6.26 -3.78
C TYR A 41 0.17 -6.81 -2.34
N LEU A 42 0.82 -6.11 -1.42
CA LEU A 42 0.87 -6.51 -0.01
C LEU A 42 -0.45 -6.29 0.73
N ALA A 43 -1.26 -5.31 0.33
CA ALA A 43 -2.58 -5.08 0.89
C ALA A 43 -3.55 -6.23 0.58
N PHE A 44 -3.46 -6.83 -0.62
CA PHE A 44 -4.23 -8.04 -0.94
C PHE A 44 -3.85 -9.20 -0.01
N HIS A 45 -2.54 -9.41 0.19
CA HIS A 45 -2.07 -10.48 1.07
C HIS A 45 -2.42 -10.20 2.55
N LEU A 46 -2.41 -8.93 2.97
CA LEU A 46 -2.88 -8.53 4.30
C LEU A 46 -4.35 -8.87 4.50
N ALA A 47 -5.21 -8.61 3.51
CA ALA A 47 -6.63 -8.95 3.60
C ALA A 47 -6.85 -10.46 3.74
N ASP A 48 -6.16 -11.27 2.93
CA ASP A 48 -6.21 -12.73 3.03
C ASP A 48 -5.67 -13.23 4.37
N ALA A 49 -4.67 -12.55 4.93
CA ALA A 49 -4.11 -12.86 6.25
C ALA A 49 -5.07 -12.51 7.38
N ILE A 50 -5.80 -11.40 7.28
CA ILE A 50 -6.82 -11.03 8.25
C ILE A 50 -7.94 -12.09 8.24
N ASP A 51 -8.45 -12.46 7.08
CA ASP A 51 -9.49 -13.50 6.94
C ASP A 51 -9.04 -14.81 7.59
N ASP A 52 -7.82 -15.22 7.26
CA ASP A 52 -7.15 -16.33 7.89
C ASP A 52 -7.15 -16.19 9.41
N PHE A 53 -6.45 -15.19 9.96
CA PHE A 53 -6.28 -15.03 11.39
C PHE A 53 -7.59 -14.82 12.16
N SER A 54 -8.68 -14.43 11.49
CA SER A 54 -10.00 -14.24 12.09
C SER A 54 -10.79 -15.54 12.30
N GLN A 55 -10.32 -16.67 11.76
CA GLN A 55 -11.01 -17.96 11.93
C GLN A 55 -11.09 -18.38 13.41
N PRO A 56 -12.20 -19.02 13.83
CA PRO A 56 -12.33 -19.56 15.18
C PRO A 56 -11.20 -20.55 15.46
N ASP A 57 -10.77 -20.62 16.72
CA ASP A 57 -9.67 -21.46 17.22
C ASP A 57 -8.26 -21.05 16.78
N ARG A 58 -8.09 -19.91 16.10
CA ARG A 58 -6.76 -19.33 15.94
C ARG A 58 -6.26 -18.69 17.22
N GLY A 59 -4.95 -18.85 17.43
CA GLY A 59 -4.20 -18.19 18.48
C GLY A 59 -4.16 -16.66 18.30
N PRO A 60 -3.38 -15.96 19.13
CA PRO A 60 -3.33 -14.50 19.11
C PRO A 60 -2.96 -13.96 17.71
N VAL A 61 -3.74 -12.98 17.25
CA VAL A 61 -3.50 -12.30 15.97
C VAL A 61 -2.29 -11.38 16.13
N PRO A 62 -1.22 -11.55 15.31
CA PRO A 62 -0.07 -10.65 15.34
C PRO A 62 -0.44 -9.28 14.76
N ASP A 63 0.43 -8.27 14.94
CA ASP A 63 0.27 -6.98 14.26
C ASP A 63 0.52 -7.15 12.74
N LEU A 64 -0.56 -7.46 12.02
CA LEU A 64 -0.52 -7.72 10.58
C LEU A 64 -0.20 -6.45 9.78
N TYR A 65 -0.63 -5.27 10.24
CA TYR A 65 -0.30 -4.03 9.56
C TYR A 65 1.21 -3.76 9.61
N ALA A 66 1.81 -3.79 10.81
CA ALA A 66 3.24 -3.57 10.96
C ALA A 66 4.06 -4.60 10.17
N ARG A 67 3.59 -5.85 10.16
CA ARG A 67 4.23 -6.97 9.47
C ARG A 67 4.23 -6.84 7.94
N PHE A 68 3.09 -6.51 7.33
CA PHE A 68 2.95 -6.47 5.88
C PHE A 68 3.34 -5.11 5.30
N LEU A 69 2.94 -4.01 5.94
CA LEU A 69 3.05 -2.66 5.38
C LEU A 69 3.95 -1.72 6.20
N GLY A 70 4.17 -1.99 7.49
CA GLY A 70 4.85 -1.08 8.41
C GLY A 70 6.33 -0.83 8.12
N TRP A 71 6.99 -1.71 7.36
CA TRP A 71 8.39 -1.55 6.96
C TRP A 71 8.55 -0.73 5.66
N ILE A 72 7.45 -0.40 4.97
CA ILE A 72 7.51 0.38 3.73
C ILE A 72 7.65 1.87 4.10
N PRO A 73 8.67 2.58 3.59
CA PRO A 73 8.90 3.98 3.92
C PRO A 73 7.66 4.82 3.61
N GLN A 74 7.13 5.52 4.61
CA GLN A 74 6.04 6.47 4.38
C GLN A 74 6.58 7.72 3.69
N PRO A 75 5.81 8.36 2.78
CA PRO A 75 6.24 9.65 2.26
C PRO A 75 6.24 10.59 3.45
N THR A 76 7.42 11.09 3.82
CA THR A 76 7.49 12.14 4.84
C THR A 76 6.80 13.36 4.25
N ILE A 77 5.58 13.64 4.70
CA ILE A 77 4.96 14.95 4.49
C ILE A 77 5.77 15.90 5.38
N ALA A 78 6.79 16.53 4.80
CA ALA A 78 7.56 17.52 5.52
C ALA A 78 6.60 18.63 5.99
N PRO A 79 6.56 18.99 7.28
CA PRO A 79 5.74 20.10 7.76
C PRO A 79 6.37 21.41 7.24
N GLY A 80 5.99 21.84 6.03
CA GLY A 80 6.38 23.15 5.47
C GLY A 80 6.92 23.21 4.03
N GLY A 81 6.76 22.17 3.19
CA GLY A 81 7.06 22.27 1.74
C GLY A 81 5.89 22.89 0.96
N PRO A 82 6.13 23.78 -0.03
CA PRO A 82 5.09 24.63 -0.59
C PRO A 82 3.98 23.82 -1.25
N SER A 83 2.74 24.07 -0.85
CA SER A 83 1.55 23.76 -1.66
C SER A 83 1.71 24.41 -3.02
N LYS A 84 2.22 23.65 -3.99
CA LYS A 84 1.67 23.71 -5.35
C LYS A 84 0.65 22.59 -5.46
N GLU A 85 -0.48 22.80 -4.81
CA GLU A 85 -1.75 22.32 -5.34
C GLU A 85 -1.99 23.06 -6.67
N SER A 86 -1.32 22.60 -7.72
CA SER A 86 -1.88 22.73 -9.07
C SER A 86 -2.52 21.40 -9.42
N GLY A 87 -3.44 20.99 -8.55
CA GLY A 87 -4.51 20.06 -8.86
C GLY A 87 -5.69 20.86 -9.40
N ALA A 88 -5.49 21.60 -10.50
CA ALA A 88 -6.61 21.88 -11.37
C ALA A 88 -6.95 20.53 -12.03
N VAL A 89 -7.85 19.76 -11.39
CA VAL A 89 -8.71 18.89 -12.18
C VAL A 89 -9.58 19.84 -12.98
N LEU A 90 -9.17 20.11 -14.22
CA LEU A 90 -10.07 20.62 -15.23
C LEU A 90 -11.10 19.51 -15.46
N LEU A 91 -12.20 19.55 -14.70
CA LEU A 91 -13.45 19.03 -15.23
C LEU A 91 -13.81 19.99 -16.36
N ALA A 92 -13.42 19.60 -17.58
CA ALA A 92 -13.93 20.26 -18.77
C ALA A 92 -15.44 20.02 -18.78
N ASP A 93 -16.24 21.08 -18.68
CA ASP A 93 -17.57 21.06 -19.25
C ASP A 93 -17.43 20.69 -20.74
N PRO A 94 -18.29 19.81 -21.30
CA PRO A 94 -18.17 19.36 -22.68
C PRO A 94 -18.28 20.47 -23.75
N ASP A 95 -18.63 21.71 -23.36
CA ASP A 95 -18.92 22.82 -24.29
C ASP A 95 -17.99 24.05 -24.17
N GLY A 96 -16.96 24.04 -23.32
CA GLY A 96 -15.79 24.93 -23.43
C GLY A 96 -16.00 26.44 -23.63
N ASN A 97 -16.98 27.07 -22.96
CA ASN A 97 -17.24 28.51 -23.14
C ASN A 97 -16.96 29.36 -21.89
N GLU A 98 -16.22 30.46 -22.06
CA GLU A 98 -16.00 31.49 -21.04
C GLU A 98 -17.02 32.63 -21.22
N PHE A 99 -17.89 32.86 -20.24
CA PHE A 99 -18.83 34.00 -20.28
C PHE A 99 -18.35 35.13 -19.36
N ARG A 100 -17.97 36.26 -19.96
CA ARG A 100 -17.67 37.52 -19.26
C ARG A 100 -18.98 38.23 -18.93
N VAL A 101 -19.31 38.34 -17.65
CA VAL A 101 -20.38 39.23 -17.16
C VAL A 101 -19.78 40.55 -16.69
N GLU A 102 -19.98 41.61 -17.47
CA GLU A 102 -19.71 42.99 -17.06
C GLU A 102 -20.94 43.50 -16.31
N GLY A 103 -20.79 43.82 -15.03
CA GLY A 103 -21.84 44.39 -14.20
C GLY A 103 -22.10 45.84 -14.58
N SER A 104 -23.37 46.19 -14.75
CA SER A 104 -23.86 47.58 -14.78
C SER A 104 -24.34 48.02 -13.41
#